data_AF-F9EK05-F1
#
_entry.id   AF-F9EK05-F1
#
_cell.length_a   1.000
_cell.length_b   1.000
_cell.length_c   1.000
_cell.angle_alpha   90.00
_cell.angle_beta   90.00
_cell.angle_gamma   90.00
#
_symmetry.space_group_name_H-M   'P 1'
#
loop_
_entity.id
_entity.type
_entity.pdbx_description
1 polymer ?
#
loop_
_entity_poly.entity_id
_entity_poly.type
_entity_poly.pdbx_seq_one_letter_code
_entity_poly.pdbx_strand_id
1 'polypeptide(L)' 'MILDKFVEIANLFEIYSSLLSEKQKEYLEDHFENDLSLSEIAKNNNVSRQAIYDNIKRGIALLYDYEDKLKFYQIKKK' A
#
# COMPACT_ATOMS: atom_id res chain seq x y z
N MET A 1 -2.81 16.05 8.28
CA MET A 1 -3.06 15.16 9.44
C MET A 1 -2.69 13.73 9.06
N ILE A 2 -2.42 12.82 10.00
CA ILE A 2 -2.07 11.40 9.70
C ILE A 2 -3.12 10.74 8.78
N LEU A 3 -4.38 11.13 8.95
CA LEU A 3 -5.51 10.69 8.14
C LEU A 3 -5.38 11.05 6.64
N ASP A 4 -4.88 12.25 6.31
CA ASP A 4 -4.78 12.70 4.91
C ASP A 4 -3.80 11.84 4.11
N LYS A 5 -2.70 11.42 4.77
CA LYS A 5 -1.71 10.54 4.16
C LYS A 5 -2.23 9.13 3.97
N PHE A 6 -3.01 8.62 4.93
CA PHE A 6 -3.63 7.30 4.81
C PHE A 6 -4.62 7.25 3.64
N VAL A 7 -5.50 8.25 3.55
CA VAL A 7 -6.46 8.38 2.45
C VAL A 7 -5.76 8.53 1.10
N GLU A 8 -4.68 9.32 1.03
CA GLU A 8 -3.86 9.42 -0.19
C GLU A 8 -3.33 8.05 -0.63
N ILE A 9 -2.69 7.31 0.28
CA ILE A 9 -2.11 6.00 -0.04
C ILE A 9 -3.19 5.01 -0.50
N ALA A 10 -4.35 4.99 0.16
CA ALA A 10 -5.47 4.13 -0.24
C ALA A 10 -5.96 4.44 -1.67
N ASN A 11 -6.06 5.72 -2.04
CA ASN A 11 -6.40 6.11 -3.41
C ASN A 11 -5.34 5.68 -4.43
N LEU A 12 -4.05 5.86 -4.09
CA LEU A 12 -2.96 5.41 -4.98
C LEU A 12 -2.98 3.88 -5.13
N PHE A 13 -3.30 3.15 -4.07
CA PHE A 13 -3.43 1.71 -4.09
C PHE A 13 -4.59 1.25 -5.00
N GLU A 14 -5.76 1.89 -4.92
CA GLU A 14 -6.89 1.62 -5.84
C GLU A 14 -6.47 1.75 -7.32
N ILE A 15 -5.64 2.74 -7.64
CA ILE A 15 -5.21 3.02 -9.02
C ILE A 15 -4.08 2.08 -9.48
N TYR A 16 -3.09 1.84 -8.62
CA TYR A 16 -1.82 1.23 -9.02
C TYR A 16 -1.53 -0.16 -8.43
N SER A 17 -2.44 -0.74 -7.64
CA SER A 17 -2.24 -2.06 -7.01
C SER A 17 -1.92 -3.18 -8.00
N SER A 18 -2.44 -3.10 -9.23
CA SER A 18 -2.19 -4.08 -10.30
C SER A 18 -0.75 -4.07 -10.84
N LEU A 19 0.03 -3.02 -10.55
CA LEU A 19 1.43 -2.89 -10.95
C LEU A 19 2.41 -3.45 -9.90
N LEU A 20 1.91 -3.75 -8.70
CA LEU A 20 2.71 -4.32 -7.62
C LEU A 20 2.90 -5.82 -7.81
N SER A 21 3.90 -6.39 -7.14
CA SER A 21 3.99 -7.85 -7.06
C SER A 21 2.83 -8.41 -6.24
N GLU A 22 2.44 -9.65 -6.49
CA GLU A 22 1.33 -10.33 -5.82
C GLU A 22 1.46 -10.25 -4.28
N LYS A 23 2.65 -10.56 -3.75
CA LYS A 23 2.93 -10.45 -2.30
C LYS A 23 2.86 -9.03 -1.74
N GLN A 24 3.27 -8.02 -2.51
CA GLN A 24 3.17 -6.63 -2.06
C GLN A 24 1.73 -6.16 -2.04
N LYS A 25 0.97 -6.53 -3.08
CA LYS A 25 -0.47 -6.26 -3.16
C LYS A 25 -1.20 -6.90 -1.98
N GLU A 26 -0.99 -8.19 -1.74
CA GLU A 26 -1.61 -8.92 -0.63
C GLU A 26 -1.39 -8.22 0.72
N TYR A 27 -0.15 -7.81 1.04
CA TYR A 27 0.15 -7.19 2.33
C TYR A 27 -0.40 -5.77 2.47
N LEU A 28 -0.54 -5.05 1.36
CA LEU A 28 -1.17 -3.73 1.35
C LEU A 28 -2.69 -3.85 1.44
N GLU A 29 -3.29 -4.80 0.72
CA GLU A 29 -4.72 -5.10 0.78
C GLU A 29 -5.14 -5.51 2.19
N ASP A 30 -4.37 -6.40 2.82
CA ASP A 30 -4.58 -6.78 4.21
C ASP A 30 -4.51 -5.59 5.18
N HIS A 31 -3.61 -4.64 4.93
CA HIS A 31 -3.42 -3.50 5.82
C HIS A 31 -4.41 -2.35 5.60
N PHE A 32 -4.75 -2.05 4.34
CA PHE A 32 -5.54 -0.87 3.97
C PHE A 32 -7.02 -1.19 3.72
N GLU A 33 -7.36 -2.43 3.37
CA GLU A 33 -8.74 -2.85 3.07
C GLU A 33 -9.31 -3.79 4.14
N ASN A 34 -8.49 -4.75 4.62
CA ASN A 34 -8.93 -5.72 5.65
C ASN A 34 -8.66 -5.27 7.09
N ASP A 35 -8.11 -4.06 7.29
CA ASP A 35 -7.78 -3.48 8.61
C ASP A 35 -6.88 -4.38 9.50
N LEU A 36 -6.08 -5.27 8.89
CA LEU A 36 -5.15 -6.11 9.65
C LEU A 36 -3.95 -5.28 10.12
N SER A 37 -3.57 -5.51 11.38
CA SER A 37 -2.33 -4.99 11.92
C SER A 37 -1.12 -5.72 11.32
N LEU A 38 0.04 -5.06 11.31
CA LEU A 38 1.30 -5.66 10.84
C LEU A 38 1.63 -6.98 11.56
N SER A 39 1.20 -7.11 12.81
CA SER A 39 1.40 -8.32 13.62
C SER A 39 0.50 -9.47 13.17
N GLU A 40 -0.76 -9.17 12.80
CA GLU A 40 -1.70 -10.16 12.26
C GLU A 40 -1.26 -10.65 10.89
N ILE A 41 -0.87 -9.74 10.00
CA ILE A 41 -0.34 -10.08 8.68
C ILE A 41 0.92 -10.96 8.81
N ALA A 42 1.83 -10.58 9.71
CA ALA A 42 3.05 -11.34 9.97
C ALA A 42 2.76 -12.76 10.46
N LYS A 43 1.80 -12.90 11.37
CA LYS A 43 1.34 -14.20 11.88
C LYS A 43 0.70 -15.04 10.78
N ASN A 44 -0.19 -14.47 9.97
CA ASN A 44 -0.88 -15.18 8.89
C ASN A 44 0.10 -15.69 7.81
N ASN A 45 1.22 -14.97 7.63
CA ASN A 45 2.22 -15.26 6.62
C ASN A 45 3.47 -16.00 7.14
N ASN A 46 3.54 -16.33 8.44
CA ASN A 46 4.73 -16.90 9.08
C ASN A 46 6.04 -16.12 8.78
N VAL A 47 5.97 -14.79 8.84
CA VAL A 47 7.12 -13.89 8.66
C VAL A 47 7.28 -12.95 9.86
N SER A 48 8.38 -12.21 9.92
CA SER A 48 8.56 -11.21 10.97
C SER A 48 7.70 -9.97 10.72
N ARG A 49 7.26 -9.32 11.80
CA ARG A 49 6.59 -8.01 11.73
C ARG A 49 7.44 -6.97 10.98
N GLN A 50 8.76 -7.04 11.12
CA GLN A 50 9.70 -6.16 10.41
C GLN A 50 9.66 -6.41 8.90
N ALA A 51 9.59 -7.67 8.47
CA ALA A 51 9.47 -8.01 7.05
C ALA A 51 8.18 -7.47 6.42
N ILE A 52 7.05 -7.52 7.16
CA ILE A 52 5.80 -6.90 6.72
C ILE A 52 5.94 -5.37 6.64
N TYR A 53 6.49 -4.74 7.67
CA TYR A 53 6.72 -3.29 7.68
C TYR A 53 7.56 -2.83 6.49
N ASP A 54 8.68 -3.50 6.22
CA ASP A 54 9.57 -3.16 5.11
C ASP A 54 8.95 -3.45 3.74
N ASN A 55 8.08 -4.45 3.64
CA ASN A 55 7.34 -4.73 2.42
C ASN A 55 6.31 -3.61 2.14
N ILE A 56 5.45 -3.30 3.11
CA ILE A 56 4.44 -2.22 3.00
C ILE A 56 5.11 -0.88 2.69
N LYS A 57 6.19 -0.53 3.40
CA LYS A 57 6.94 0.71 3.14
C LYS A 57 7.46 0.79 1.71
N ARG A 58 7.97 -0.31 1.15
CA ARG A 58 8.42 -0.37 -0.25
C ARG A 58 7.25 -0.29 -1.24
N GLY A 59 6.15 -0.96 -0.95
CA GLY A 59 4.94 -0.89 -1.77
C GLY A 59 4.40 0.54 -1.86
N ILE A 60 4.30 1.24 -0.71
CA ILE A 60 3.90 2.66 -0.67
C ILE A 60 4.85 3.52 -1.50
N ALA A 61 6.17 3.31 -1.41
CA ALA A 61 7.13 4.06 -2.22
C ALA A 61 6.93 3.84 -3.74
N LEU A 62 6.58 2.62 -4.15
CA LEU A 62 6.26 2.32 -5.56
C LEU A 62 4.96 3.02 -6.00
N LEU A 63 3.92 3.04 -5.17
CA LEU A 63 2.68 3.76 -5.47
C LEU A 63 2.93 5.24 -5.74
N TYR A 64 3.77 5.89 -4.92
CA TYR A 64 4.16 7.29 -5.14
C TYR A 64 5.02 7.47 -6.40
N ASP A 65 5.94 6.55 -6.69
CA ASP A 65 6.76 6.59 -7.91
C ASP A 65 5.89 6.44 -9.18
N TYR A 66 4.87 5.58 -9.14
CA TYR A 66 3.90 5.47 -10.22
C TYR A 66 3.09 6.75 -10.39
N GLU A 67 2.63 7.37 -9.30
CA GLU A 67 1.90 8.63 -9.38
C GLU A 67 2.77 9.77 -9.93
N ASP A 68 4.04 9.87 -9.53
CA ASP A 68 4.95 10.90 -10.07
C ASP A 68 5.10 10.79 -11.60
N LYS A 69 5.16 9.55 -12.10
CA LYS A 69 5.32 9.25 -13.54
C LYS A 69 4.03 9.35 -14.33
N LEU A 70 2.91 8.88 -13.78
CA LEU A 70 1.66 8.67 -14.52
C LEU A 70 0.59 9.72 -14.22
N LYS A 71 0.60 10.31 -13.02
CA LYS A 71 -0.26 11.44 -12.60
C LYS A 71 -1.77 11.17 -12.68
N PHE A 72 -2.20 9.91 -12.66
CA PHE A 72 -3.62 9.58 -12.82
C PHE A 72 -4.47 10.09 -11.65
N TYR A 73 -3.94 10.04 -10.42
CA TYR A 73 -4.69 10.53 -9.26
C TYR A 73 -4.89 12.06 -9.32
N GLN A 74 -3.87 12.81 -9.73
CA GLN A 74 -3.98 14.25 -9.97
C GLN A 74 -5.01 14.60 -11.06
N ILE A 75 -5.11 13.78 -12.10
CA ILE A 75 -6.12 13.95 -13.16
C ILE A 75 -7.53 13.66 -12.61
N LYS A 76 -7.72 12.60 -11.83
CA LYS A 76 -9.02 12.20 -11.24
C LYS A 76 -9.57 13.22 -10.23
N LYS A 77 -8.71 14.11 -9.69
CA LYS A 77 -9.08 15.17 -8.73
C LYS A 77 -9.62 16.46 -9.37
N LYS A 78 -9.49 16.64 -10.69
CA LYS A 78 -10.05 17.79 -11.43
C LYS A 78 -11.45 17.49 -11.95
#